data_AF-A0A961FCX2-F1
#
_entry.id   AF-A0A961FCX2-F1
#
_cell.length_a   1.000
_cell.length_b   1.000
_cell.length_c   1.000
_cell.angle_alpha   90.00
_cell.angle_beta   90.00
_cell.angle_gamma   90.00
#
_symmetry.space_group_name_H-M   'P 1'
#
loop_
_entity.id
_entity.type
_entity.pdbx_description
1 polymer ?
#
loop_
_entity_poly.entity_id
_entity_poly.type
_entity_poly.pdbx_seq_one_letter_code
_entity_poly.pdbx_strand_id
1 'polypeptide(L)'
;MLKSTQKLSSLWFILCLVLPQVSQAKSLEELNQEVQELKKTIQELKQEGNSSSQEENTVPKQWGPWKSQVPSNSKLKFLPDISLNGVFTLGFFRDDPGEAGHDPGRTGFNLQEIEIAFQSVIDPYVRADVYFSFSEHGLELEEAYLSTLSLPKGLAIKAGQHLLAFGRQNQKHLETWAFVNNTLINQRLLGEEQLRELGLEVSYLFPTPFFFQIQAGFHQGENEINFNSPDKTDFVYSGRLSASGDLK
;
A
#
# COMPACT_ATOMS: atom_id res chain seq x y z
N MET A 1 49.34 -56.48 19.05
CA MET A 1 48.85 -56.51 20.45
C MET A 1 47.45 -55.93 20.50
N LEU A 2 46.63 -56.48 21.38
CA LEU A 2 45.17 -56.45 21.47
C LEU A 2 44.46 -55.09 21.60
N LYS A 3 43.15 -55.16 21.28
CA LYS A 3 41.98 -54.33 21.70
C LYS A 3 41.78 -53.01 20.96
N SER A 4 40.58 -52.53 20.69
CA SER A 4 39.19 -53.02 20.76
C SER A 4 38.34 -51.82 20.33
N THR A 5 37.35 -52.03 19.45
CA THR A 5 36.06 -51.31 19.32
C THR A 5 36.03 -49.77 19.40
N GLN A 6 35.27 -49.15 18.49
CA GLN A 6 34.09 -48.33 18.79
C GLN A 6 33.46 -47.92 17.45
N LYS A 7 32.31 -48.52 17.13
CA LYS A 7 31.37 -48.05 16.11
C LYS A 7 30.57 -46.91 16.75
N LEU A 8 30.45 -45.75 16.09
CA LEU A 8 29.39 -44.78 16.38
C LEU A 8 28.80 -44.29 15.06
N SER A 9 27.64 -44.87 14.77
CA SER A 9 26.73 -44.55 13.69
C SER A 9 26.11 -43.17 13.90
N SER A 10 26.11 -42.38 12.82
CA SER A 10 25.34 -41.16 12.62
C SER A 10 23.84 -41.39 12.87
N LEU A 11 23.31 -40.78 13.93
CA LEU A 11 21.86 -40.62 14.13
C LEU A 11 21.38 -39.39 13.34
N TRP A 12 20.57 -39.61 12.32
CA TRP A 12 19.66 -38.61 11.77
C TRP A 12 18.38 -38.61 12.62
N PHE A 13 18.05 -37.48 13.25
CA PHE A 13 16.77 -37.30 13.92
C PHE A 13 15.69 -37.09 12.85
N ILE A 14 14.90 -38.13 12.56
CA ILE A 14 13.62 -37.98 11.87
C ILE A 14 12.56 -37.82 12.95
N LEU A 15 12.05 -36.60 13.08
CA LEU A 15 10.90 -36.25 13.92
C LEU A 15 9.62 -36.75 13.23
N CYS A 16 9.21 -37.99 13.53
CA CYS A 16 7.89 -38.48 13.16
C CYS A 16 6.83 -37.83 14.07
N LEU A 17 6.03 -36.92 13.51
CA LEU A 17 4.76 -36.49 14.09
C LEU A 17 3.79 -37.67 14.13
N VAL A 18 3.45 -38.12 15.34
CA VAL A 18 2.34 -39.04 15.57
C VAL A 18 1.05 -38.23 15.56
N LEU A 19 0.24 -38.41 14.51
CA LEU A 19 -1.15 -37.99 14.49
C LEU A 19 -1.97 -38.93 15.40
N PRO A 20 -2.79 -38.43 16.34
CA PRO A 20 -3.76 -39.28 17.00
C PRO A 20 -4.90 -39.60 16.03
N GLN A 21 -5.00 -40.88 15.63
CA GLN A 21 -6.21 -41.41 15.00
C GLN A 21 -7.35 -41.41 16.02
N VAL A 22 -8.23 -40.40 15.93
CA VAL A 22 -9.54 -40.45 16.58
C VAL A 22 -10.48 -41.20 15.65
N SER A 23 -10.64 -42.50 15.90
CA SER A 23 -11.67 -43.33 15.27
C SER A 23 -12.83 -43.52 16.25
N GLN A 24 -13.73 -42.54 16.32
CA GLN A 24 -15.12 -42.80 16.71
C GLN A 24 -15.98 -42.54 15.48
N ALA A 25 -16.37 -43.61 14.79
CA ALA A 25 -17.46 -43.52 13.84
C ALA A 25 -18.74 -43.27 14.65
N LYS A 26 -19.22 -42.02 14.68
CA LYS A 26 -20.55 -41.68 15.19
C LYS A 26 -21.59 -42.50 14.42
N SER A 27 -22.61 -42.95 15.11
CA SER A 27 -23.70 -43.71 14.49
C SER A 27 -24.43 -42.84 13.44
N LEU A 28 -24.99 -43.47 12.40
CA LEU A 28 -25.77 -42.74 11.38
C LEU A 28 -26.96 -41.96 11.98
N GLU A 29 -27.42 -42.39 13.15
CA GLU A 29 -28.50 -41.73 13.90
C GLU A 29 -28.03 -40.40 14.51
N GLU A 30 -26.84 -40.37 15.11
CA GLU A 30 -26.25 -39.15 15.68
C GLU A 30 -25.91 -38.13 14.58
N LEU A 31 -25.44 -38.58 13.42
CA LEU A 31 -25.16 -37.70 12.28
C LEU A 31 -26.45 -37.07 11.73
N ASN A 32 -27.54 -37.83 11.67
CA ASN A 32 -28.84 -37.32 11.24
C ASN A 32 -29.42 -36.32 12.24
N GLN A 33 -29.18 -36.51 13.54
CA GLN A 33 -29.59 -35.56 14.58
C GLN A 33 -28.83 -34.23 14.46
N GLU A 34 -27.52 -34.27 14.26
CA GLU A 34 -26.66 -33.08 14.14
C GLU A 34 -27.02 -32.27 12.87
N VAL A 35 -27.36 -32.94 11.76
CA VAL A 35 -27.83 -32.27 10.52
C VAL A 35 -29.18 -31.60 10.71
N GLN A 36 -30.09 -32.20 11.49
CA GLN A 36 -31.40 -31.58 11.76
C GLN A 36 -31.28 -30.36 12.67
N GLU A 37 -30.39 -30.43 13.66
CA GLU A 37 -30.09 -29.30 14.54
C GLU A 37 -29.46 -28.14 13.75
N LEU A 38 -28.46 -28.41 12.92
CA LEU A 38 -27.84 -27.40 12.05
C LEU A 38 -28.84 -26.75 11.10
N LYS A 39 -29.76 -27.53 10.51
CA LYS A 39 -30.83 -26.98 9.67
C LYS A 39 -31.74 -26.04 10.44
N LYS A 40 -32.08 -26.40 11.69
CA LYS A 40 -32.90 -25.57 12.57
C LYS A 40 -32.20 -24.26 12.91
N THR A 41 -30.91 -24.30 13.27
CA THR A 41 -30.11 -23.10 13.55
C THR A 41 -30.00 -22.18 12.33
N ILE A 42 -29.81 -22.73 11.12
CA ILE A 42 -29.79 -21.94 9.88
C ILE A 42 -31.14 -21.27 9.62
N GLN A 43 -32.24 -21.94 9.97
CA GLN A 43 -33.59 -21.43 9.75
C GLN A 43 -33.94 -20.34 10.77
N GLU A 44 -33.48 -20.46 12.01
CA GLU A 44 -33.57 -19.42 13.05
C GLU A 44 -32.72 -18.19 12.67
N LEU A 45 -31.47 -18.38 12.24
CA LEU A 45 -30.60 -17.28 11.76
C LEU A 45 -31.19 -16.56 10.54
N LYS A 46 -31.89 -17.28 9.65
CA LYS A 46 -32.61 -16.66 8.52
C LYS A 46 -33.81 -15.82 8.98
N GLN A 47 -34.49 -16.20 10.05
CA GLN A 47 -35.60 -15.43 10.61
C GLN A 47 -35.13 -14.20 11.38
N GLU A 48 -34.02 -14.31 12.13
CA GLU A 48 -33.38 -13.14 12.75
C GLU A 48 -32.87 -12.15 11.70
N GLY A 49 -32.26 -12.64 10.60
CA GLY A 49 -31.81 -11.80 9.49
C GLY A 49 -32.92 -11.03 8.77
N ASN A 50 -34.17 -11.51 8.81
CA ASN A 50 -35.32 -10.82 8.21
C ASN A 50 -35.94 -9.75 9.13
N SER A 51 -35.58 -9.72 10.42
CA SER A 51 -36.15 -8.79 11.41
C SER A 51 -35.32 -7.51 11.56
N SER A 52 -34.08 -7.49 11.08
CA SER A 52 -33.17 -6.32 11.15
C SER A 52 -33.23 -5.38 9.93
N SER A 53 -34.25 -5.52 9.07
CA SER A 53 -34.39 -4.78 7.80
C SER A 53 -35.28 -3.53 7.92
N GLN A 54 -35.19 -2.79 9.02
CA GLN A 54 -35.89 -1.52 9.23
C GLN A 54 -35.05 -0.59 10.13
N GLU A 55 -33.88 -0.14 9.67
CA GLU A 55 -33.28 1.09 10.21
C GLU A 55 -32.82 2.00 9.06
N GLU A 56 -33.16 3.27 9.24
CA GLU A 56 -33.36 4.31 8.26
C GLU A 56 -32.01 4.95 7.87
N ASN A 57 -31.49 4.60 6.68
CA ASN A 57 -30.28 5.22 6.13
C ASN A 57 -30.61 6.67 5.69
N THR A 58 -30.22 7.64 6.51
CA THR A 58 -30.18 9.05 6.11
C THR A 58 -29.03 9.26 5.11
N VAL A 59 -29.38 9.31 3.83
CA VAL A 59 -28.47 9.56 2.72
C VAL A 59 -27.87 10.98 2.82
N PRO A 60 -26.55 11.19 2.72
CA PRO A 60 -25.98 12.52 2.61
C PRO A 60 -26.41 13.17 1.29
N LYS A 61 -26.82 14.45 1.33
CA LYS A 61 -27.27 15.23 0.16
C LYS A 61 -26.21 15.20 -0.96
N GLN A 62 -26.59 14.62 -2.10
CA GLN A 62 -25.81 14.50 -3.32
C GLN A 62 -26.06 15.69 -4.27
N TRP A 63 -25.01 16.24 -4.87
CA TRP A 63 -25.08 17.33 -5.87
C TRP A 63 -24.59 16.79 -7.23
N GLY A 64 -25.42 16.88 -8.29
CA GLY A 64 -25.03 16.61 -9.69
C GLY A 64 -25.88 15.55 -10.42
N PRO A 65 -25.88 15.52 -11.78
CA PRO A 65 -26.75 14.66 -12.59
C PRO A 65 -26.27 13.20 -12.75
N TRP A 66 -25.13 12.83 -12.15
CA TRP A 66 -24.56 11.50 -12.27
C TRP A 66 -24.93 10.64 -11.06
N LYS A 67 -25.80 9.64 -11.29
CA LYS A 67 -26.20 8.66 -10.27
C LYS A 67 -25.16 7.53 -10.22
N SER A 68 -24.12 7.68 -9.42
CA SER A 68 -23.26 6.54 -9.07
C SER A 68 -23.92 5.75 -7.94
N GLN A 69 -24.68 4.71 -8.28
CA GLN A 69 -25.08 3.69 -7.32
C GLN A 69 -23.89 2.75 -7.10
N VAL A 70 -23.00 3.09 -6.18
CA VAL A 70 -22.02 2.11 -5.70
C VAL A 70 -22.77 1.17 -4.76
N PRO A 71 -22.93 -0.12 -5.09
CA PRO A 71 -23.59 -1.05 -4.17
C PRO A 71 -22.71 -1.19 -2.93
N SER A 72 -23.17 -0.66 -1.79
CA SER A 72 -22.55 -0.93 -0.49
C SER A 72 -22.91 -2.36 -0.08
N ASN A 73 -22.19 -3.33 -0.66
CA ASN A 73 -22.24 -4.72 -0.22
C ASN A 73 -21.10 -4.94 0.77
N SER A 74 -21.43 -5.02 2.06
CA SER A 74 -20.52 -5.28 3.18
C SER A 74 -19.84 -6.67 3.17
N LYS A 75 -20.01 -7.45 2.09
CA LYS A 75 -19.34 -8.74 1.85
C LYS A 75 -17.98 -8.62 1.14
N LEU A 76 -17.57 -7.42 0.73
CA LEU A 76 -16.29 -7.17 0.03
C LEU A 76 -15.14 -6.86 0.99
N LYS A 77 -15.12 -7.45 2.21
CA LYS A 77 -14.13 -7.15 3.26
C LYS A 77 -12.66 -7.42 2.90
N PHE A 78 -12.39 -8.01 1.74
CA PHE A 78 -11.05 -8.39 1.27
C PHE A 78 -10.72 -7.89 -0.14
N LEU A 79 -11.52 -6.98 -0.71
CA LEU A 79 -11.14 -6.32 -1.96
C LEU A 79 -10.31 -5.07 -1.65
N PRO A 80 -9.30 -4.74 -2.46
CA PRO A 80 -8.64 -3.45 -2.37
C PRO A 80 -9.63 -2.33 -2.69
N ASP A 81 -9.43 -1.18 -2.07
CA ASP A 81 -9.95 0.09 -2.55
C ASP A 81 -9.26 0.40 -3.88
N ILE A 82 -10.06 0.75 -4.89
CA ILE A 82 -9.58 1.06 -6.24
C ILE A 82 -10.02 2.46 -6.58
N SER A 83 -9.09 3.28 -7.06
CA SER A 83 -9.39 4.62 -7.56
C SER A 83 -8.72 4.88 -8.91
N LEU A 84 -9.30 5.83 -9.65
CA LEU A 84 -8.83 6.27 -10.95
C LEU A 84 -8.87 7.81 -10.95
N ASN A 85 -7.71 8.44 -11.11
CA ASN A 85 -7.51 9.88 -11.21
C ASN A 85 -7.02 10.23 -12.62
N GLY A 86 -7.37 11.43 -13.08
CA GLY A 86 -6.95 11.94 -14.38
C GLY A 86 -6.69 13.43 -14.31
N VAL A 87 -5.52 13.86 -14.78
CA VAL A 87 -5.06 15.25 -14.75
C VAL A 87 -4.94 15.75 -16.19
N PHE A 88 -5.80 16.73 -16.51
CA PHE A 88 -5.85 17.38 -17.82
C PHE A 88 -5.58 18.88 -17.68
N THR A 89 -4.81 19.44 -18.59
CA THR A 89 -4.42 20.85 -18.56
C THR A 89 -4.67 21.53 -19.90
N LEU A 90 -5.11 22.79 -19.86
CA LEU A 90 -5.13 23.70 -21.00
C LEU A 90 -4.05 24.77 -20.80
N GLY A 91 -2.96 24.68 -21.57
CA GLY A 91 -1.80 25.57 -21.45
C GLY A 91 -1.57 26.43 -22.69
N PHE A 92 -0.98 27.61 -22.53
CA PHE A 92 -0.54 28.46 -23.63
C PHE A 92 0.90 28.89 -23.39
N PHE A 93 1.79 28.47 -24.28
CA PHE A 93 3.22 28.73 -24.17
C PHE A 93 3.66 29.67 -25.30
N ARG A 94 4.63 30.55 -24.99
CA ARG A 94 5.22 31.45 -26.00
C ARG A 94 6.23 30.72 -26.89
N ASP A 95 7.06 29.91 -26.25
CA ASP A 95 8.07 29.06 -26.86
C ASP A 95 7.71 27.59 -26.57
N ASP A 96 8.38 26.64 -27.23
CA ASP A 96 8.20 25.22 -26.97
C ASP A 96 8.59 24.90 -25.52
N PRO A 97 7.67 24.40 -24.67
CA PRO A 97 7.98 24.10 -23.27
C PRO A 97 8.91 22.89 -23.12
N GLY A 98 9.05 22.06 -24.16
CA GLY A 98 9.73 20.77 -24.07
C GLY A 98 8.91 19.72 -23.30
N GLU A 99 9.47 18.52 -23.16
CA GLU A 99 8.93 17.44 -22.33
C GLU A 99 9.70 17.42 -21.01
N ALA A 100 9.00 17.40 -19.87
CA ALA A 100 9.60 17.37 -18.54
C ALA A 100 8.72 16.54 -17.58
N GLY A 101 8.85 15.22 -17.65
CA GLY A 101 7.99 14.26 -16.93
C GLY A 101 6.51 14.56 -17.13
N HIS A 102 5.80 14.84 -16.02
CA HIS A 102 4.37 15.14 -16.05
C HIS A 102 3.99 16.58 -16.42
N ASP A 103 4.95 17.49 -16.66
CA ASP A 103 4.62 18.87 -17.02
C ASP A 103 3.92 18.94 -18.41
N PRO A 104 3.04 19.94 -18.66
CA PRO A 104 2.38 20.06 -19.96
C PRO A 104 3.39 20.37 -21.08
N GLY A 105 3.56 19.42 -22.01
CA GLY A 105 4.53 19.51 -23.10
C GLY A 105 4.08 20.27 -24.35
N ARG A 106 2.85 20.81 -24.41
CA ARG A 106 2.37 21.54 -25.60
C ARG A 106 1.38 22.67 -25.30
N THR A 107 1.27 23.63 -26.21
CA THR A 107 0.15 24.59 -26.21
C THR A 107 -1.16 23.88 -26.59
N GLY A 108 -2.22 24.17 -25.85
CA GLY A 108 -3.54 23.56 -26.00
C GLY A 108 -3.82 22.55 -24.89
N PHE A 109 -4.57 21.50 -25.24
CA PHE A 109 -4.95 20.44 -24.30
C PHE A 109 -3.80 19.46 -24.09
N ASN A 110 -3.56 19.11 -22.83
CA ASN A 110 -2.54 18.17 -22.39
C ASN A 110 -3.21 17.13 -21.48
N LEU A 111 -2.87 15.87 -21.69
CA LEU A 111 -3.08 14.80 -20.72
C LEU A 111 -1.75 14.62 -20.00
N GLN A 112 -1.69 15.01 -18.74
CA GLN A 112 -0.47 14.84 -17.96
C GLN A 112 -0.41 13.43 -17.39
N GLU A 113 -1.53 12.94 -16.86
CA GLU A 113 -1.60 11.63 -16.23
C GLU A 113 -3.02 11.08 -16.14
N ILE A 114 -3.11 9.76 -16.24
CA ILE A 114 -4.19 8.96 -15.66
C ILE A 114 -3.54 8.00 -14.68
N GLU A 115 -3.93 8.02 -13.42
CA GLU A 115 -3.40 7.11 -12.41
C GLU A 115 -4.50 6.14 -11.94
N ILE A 116 -4.10 4.90 -11.68
CA ILE A 116 -4.90 3.88 -11.02
C ILE A 116 -4.21 3.47 -9.73
N ALA A 117 -4.91 3.64 -8.61
CA ALA A 117 -4.44 3.20 -7.31
C ALA A 117 -5.21 1.96 -6.81
N PHE A 118 -4.48 1.00 -6.28
CA PHE A 118 -4.98 -0.15 -5.53
C PHE A 118 -4.43 -0.08 -4.10
N GLN A 119 -5.32 0.02 -3.13
CA GLN A 119 -4.95 0.19 -1.73
C GLN A 119 -5.70 -0.82 -0.88
N SER A 120 -5.01 -1.51 0.03
CA SER A 120 -5.69 -2.48 0.90
C SER A 120 -4.97 -2.70 2.21
N VAL A 121 -5.75 -2.80 3.27
CA VAL A 121 -5.28 -3.33 4.55
C VAL A 121 -5.30 -4.86 4.46
N ILE A 122 -4.13 -5.46 4.22
CA ILE A 122 -3.99 -6.91 4.03
C ILE A 122 -4.26 -7.65 5.35
N ASP A 123 -3.75 -7.09 6.46
CA ASP A 123 -3.94 -7.61 7.81
C ASP A 123 -4.01 -6.46 8.83
N PRO A 124 -4.31 -6.71 10.12
CA PRO A 124 -4.43 -5.64 11.12
C PRO A 124 -3.20 -4.75 11.32
N TYR A 125 -2.03 -5.17 10.85
CA TYR A 125 -0.74 -4.51 11.03
C TYR A 125 -0.13 -3.99 9.74
N VAL A 126 -0.56 -4.46 8.56
CA VAL A 126 0.07 -4.18 7.26
C VAL A 126 -0.96 -3.72 6.23
N ARG A 127 -0.57 -2.67 5.50
CA ARG A 127 -1.26 -2.14 4.34
C ARG A 127 -0.36 -2.25 3.10
N ALA A 128 -0.96 -2.53 1.95
CA ALA A 128 -0.33 -2.43 0.65
C ALA A 128 -0.93 -1.28 -0.16
N ASP A 129 -0.08 -0.59 -0.88
CA ASP A 129 -0.45 0.48 -1.79
C ASP A 129 0.33 0.31 -3.11
N VAL A 130 -0.39 0.33 -4.23
CA VAL A 130 0.17 0.20 -5.58
C VAL A 130 -0.47 1.24 -6.48
N TYR A 131 0.35 2.01 -7.21
CA TYR A 131 -0.09 3.09 -8.09
C TYR A 131 0.54 2.90 -9.47
N PHE A 132 -0.30 2.92 -10.49
CA PHE A 132 0.10 2.87 -11.89
C PHE A 132 -0.25 4.17 -12.55
N SER A 133 0.72 4.80 -13.22
CA SER A 133 0.50 6.00 -14.00
C SER A 133 0.52 5.69 -15.49
N PHE A 134 -0.38 6.32 -16.22
CA PHE A 134 -0.51 6.26 -17.66
C PHE A 134 -0.39 7.69 -18.19
N SER A 135 0.64 7.91 -19.00
CA SER A 135 0.90 9.19 -19.63
C SER A 135 1.08 9.01 -21.14
N GLU A 136 1.45 10.08 -21.85
CA GLU A 136 1.83 10.00 -23.26
C GLU A 136 3.14 9.20 -23.46
N HIS A 137 3.95 9.05 -22.39
CA HIS A 137 5.21 8.31 -22.41
C HIS A 137 5.04 6.80 -22.18
N GLY A 138 3.92 6.37 -21.62
CA GLY A 138 3.59 4.97 -21.45
C GLY A 138 2.88 4.65 -20.13
N LEU A 139 2.93 3.36 -19.77
CA LEU A 139 2.52 2.86 -18.47
C LEU A 139 3.75 2.78 -17.58
N GLU A 140 3.65 3.36 -16.39
CA GLU A 140 4.69 3.32 -15.37
C GLU A 140 4.13 2.83 -14.04
N LEU A 141 4.99 2.15 -13.27
CA LEU A 141 4.72 1.83 -11.87
C LEU A 141 5.27 2.97 -11.03
N GLU A 142 4.40 3.78 -10.44
CA GLU A 142 4.82 4.86 -9.57
C GLU A 142 5.24 4.31 -8.22
N GLU A 143 4.30 3.88 -7.39
CA GLU A 143 4.63 3.31 -6.09
C GLU A 143 4.09 1.89 -5.97
N ALA A 144 4.85 1.03 -5.29
CA ALA A 144 4.42 -0.30 -4.87
C ALA A 144 5.12 -0.65 -3.56
N TYR A 145 4.41 -0.53 -2.45
CA TYR A 145 5.00 -0.76 -1.13
C TYR A 145 4.01 -1.35 -0.13
N LEU A 146 4.60 -1.89 0.93
CA LEU A 146 3.93 -2.28 2.15
C LEU A 146 4.25 -1.27 3.24
N SER A 147 3.27 -0.92 4.05
CA SER A 147 3.43 -0.07 5.22
C SER A 147 2.82 -0.72 6.46
N THR A 148 3.48 -0.54 7.61
CA THR A 148 2.92 -1.00 8.88
C THR A 148 1.97 0.04 9.46
N LEU A 149 0.81 -0.39 9.93
CA LEU A 149 -0.24 0.47 10.47
C LEU A 149 -0.07 0.80 11.96
N SER A 150 0.43 -0.16 12.74
CA SER A 150 0.44 -0.03 14.20
C SER A 150 1.55 -0.84 14.88
N LEU A 151 2.81 -0.47 14.66
CA LEU A 151 3.88 -1.03 15.49
C LEU A 151 3.90 -0.37 16.88
N PRO A 152 4.29 -1.12 17.92
CA PRO A 152 4.40 -0.57 19.27
C PRO A 152 5.31 0.67 19.33
N LYS A 153 5.01 1.56 20.28
CA LYS A 153 5.84 2.73 20.64
C LYS A 153 5.98 3.78 19.53
N GLY A 154 5.07 3.86 18.56
CA GLY A 154 5.10 4.89 17.51
C GLY A 154 6.10 4.60 16.40
N LEU A 155 6.52 3.33 16.27
CA LEU A 155 7.31 2.87 15.13
C LEU A 155 6.41 2.68 13.89
N ALA A 156 6.96 2.92 12.71
CA ALA A 156 6.36 2.50 11.46
C ALA A 156 7.48 2.13 10.47
N ILE A 157 7.21 1.13 9.64
CA ILE A 157 8.10 0.66 8.59
C ILE A 157 7.36 0.73 7.26
N LYS A 158 8.05 1.18 6.22
CA LYS A 158 7.61 1.14 4.83
C LYS A 158 8.65 0.39 4.00
N ALA A 159 8.25 -0.55 3.17
CA ALA A 159 9.15 -1.34 2.33
C ALA A 159 8.58 -1.53 0.92
N GLY A 160 9.39 -1.29 -0.10
CA GLY A 160 9.00 -1.34 -1.51
C GLY A 160 9.46 -0.12 -2.28
N GLN A 161 8.96 0.04 -3.50
CA GLN A 161 9.24 1.21 -4.33
C GLN A 161 8.29 2.34 -3.93
N HIS A 162 8.86 3.47 -3.52
CA HIS A 162 8.08 4.63 -3.08
C HIS A 162 8.87 5.94 -3.24
N LEU A 163 8.15 7.05 -3.24
CA LEU A 163 8.70 8.40 -3.21
C LEU A 163 9.38 8.65 -1.85
N LEU A 164 10.65 9.03 -1.91
CA LEU A 164 11.46 9.27 -0.72
C LEU A 164 10.92 10.46 0.06
N ALA A 165 11.10 10.45 1.38
CA ALA A 165 10.71 11.54 2.26
C ALA A 165 11.64 12.77 2.19
N PHE A 166 11.94 13.24 0.98
CA PHE A 166 12.77 14.41 0.73
C PHE A 166 11.92 15.66 0.50
N GLY A 167 12.07 16.66 1.38
CA GLY A 167 11.25 17.86 1.31
C GLY A 167 9.74 17.57 1.44
N ARG A 168 8.91 18.57 1.11
CA ARG A 168 7.43 18.43 1.20
C ARG A 168 6.77 18.05 -0.12
N GLN A 169 7.46 18.31 -1.24
CA GLN A 169 6.89 18.15 -2.57
C GLN A 169 7.15 16.76 -3.16
N ASN A 170 8.29 16.11 -2.83
CA ASN A 170 8.65 14.83 -3.42
C ASN A 170 7.64 13.71 -3.13
N GLN A 171 6.96 13.76 -1.99
CA GLN A 171 6.02 12.72 -1.54
C GLN A 171 4.62 12.86 -2.12
N LYS A 172 4.46 13.63 -3.20
CA LYS A 172 3.17 13.99 -3.74
C LYS A 172 3.07 13.54 -5.18
N HIS A 173 2.00 12.82 -5.47
CA HIS A 173 1.60 12.47 -6.82
C HIS A 173 1.01 13.70 -7.52
N LEU A 174 1.04 13.69 -8.85
CA LEU A 174 0.74 14.84 -9.69
C LEU A 174 -0.61 15.49 -9.36
N GLU A 175 -1.65 14.70 -9.10
CA GLU A 175 -3.00 15.19 -8.81
C GLU A 175 -3.09 15.99 -7.50
N THR A 176 -2.10 15.85 -6.61
CA THR A 176 -2.02 16.57 -5.33
C THR A 176 -1.07 17.77 -5.35
N TRP A 177 -0.49 18.08 -6.51
CA TRP A 177 0.38 19.24 -6.67
C TRP A 177 -0.41 20.54 -6.56
N ALA A 178 0.23 21.55 -5.98
CA ALA A 178 -0.36 22.88 -5.85
C ALA A 178 -0.27 23.70 -7.14
N PHE A 179 0.60 23.30 -8.06
CA PHE A 179 0.87 23.96 -9.33
C PHE A 179 0.79 22.91 -10.43
N VAL A 180 0.52 23.38 -11.65
CA VAL A 180 0.43 22.53 -12.85
C VAL A 180 1.78 21.86 -13.14
N ASN A 181 2.87 22.59 -12.95
CA ASN A 181 4.22 22.11 -13.22
C ASN A 181 4.96 21.79 -11.91
N ASN A 182 5.90 20.86 -11.99
CA ASN A 182 6.86 20.67 -10.91
C ASN A 182 7.80 21.90 -10.83
N THR A 183 8.37 22.13 -9.65
CA THR A 183 9.33 23.22 -9.51
C THR A 183 10.63 22.84 -10.21
N LEU A 184 11.24 23.80 -10.92
CA LEU A 184 12.50 23.58 -11.65
C LEU A 184 13.61 23.03 -10.75
N ILE A 185 13.66 23.45 -9.48
CA ILE A 185 14.63 22.95 -8.50
C ILE A 185 14.41 21.46 -8.23
N ASN A 186 13.17 21.01 -8.07
CA ASN A 186 12.88 19.59 -7.88
C ASN A 186 13.25 18.79 -9.12
N GLN A 187 12.85 19.22 -10.32
CA GLN A 187 13.19 18.51 -11.56
C GLN A 187 14.69 18.31 -11.71
N ARG A 188 15.48 19.36 -11.42
CA ARG A 188 16.94 19.33 -11.52
C ARG A 188 17.62 18.51 -10.43
N LEU A 189 17.03 18.42 -9.23
CA LEU A 189 17.63 17.74 -8.08
C LEU A 189 17.09 16.33 -7.86
N LEU A 190 15.90 16.00 -8.33
CA LEU A 190 15.20 14.76 -8.00
C LEU A 190 14.81 13.96 -9.23
N GLY A 191 14.97 14.53 -10.43
CA GLY A 191 14.39 13.98 -11.64
C GLY A 191 12.99 14.54 -11.90
N GLU A 192 12.52 14.31 -13.12
CA GLU A 192 11.22 14.78 -13.58
C GLU A 192 10.10 13.98 -12.90
N GLU A 193 10.37 12.69 -12.67
CA GLU A 193 9.51 11.69 -12.03
C GLU A 193 9.62 11.65 -10.49
N GLN A 194 10.21 12.71 -9.91
CA GLN A 194 10.53 12.80 -8.48
C GLN A 194 11.51 11.69 -8.00
N LEU A 195 12.03 11.86 -6.78
CA LEU A 195 12.98 10.91 -6.22
C LEU A 195 12.24 9.71 -5.63
N ARG A 196 12.16 8.66 -6.44
CA ARG A 196 11.54 7.38 -6.15
C ARG A 196 12.58 6.28 -6.18
N GLU A 197 12.57 5.40 -5.18
CA GLU A 197 13.50 4.26 -5.14
C GLU A 197 12.88 3.04 -4.46
N LEU A 198 13.41 1.86 -4.80
CA LEU A 198 13.13 0.62 -4.07
C LEU A 198 13.93 0.59 -2.77
N GLY A 199 13.26 0.46 -1.63
CA GLY A 199 13.98 0.42 -0.36
C GLY A 199 13.14 0.13 0.87
N LEU A 200 13.76 0.39 2.01
CA LEU A 200 13.20 0.26 3.35
C LEU A 200 13.30 1.61 4.06
N GLU A 201 12.21 2.05 4.66
CA GLU A 201 12.15 3.25 5.47
C GLU A 201 11.57 2.92 6.85
N VAL A 202 12.17 3.48 7.90
CA VAL A 202 11.72 3.36 9.28
C VAL A 202 11.46 4.75 9.82
N SER A 203 10.32 4.93 10.48
CA SER A 203 10.00 6.15 11.19
C SER A 203 9.63 5.89 12.63
N TYR A 204 9.93 6.88 13.48
CA TYR A 204 9.64 6.85 14.91
C TYR A 204 9.01 8.18 15.33
N LEU A 205 7.77 8.09 15.82
CA LEU A 205 7.04 9.20 16.43
C LEU A 205 7.33 9.24 17.93
N PHE A 206 7.92 10.33 18.40
CA PHE A 206 8.24 10.51 19.81
C PHE A 206 6.98 10.81 20.63
N PRO A 207 6.89 10.30 21.87
CA PRO A 207 5.76 10.57 22.77
C PRO A 207 5.89 11.96 23.43
N THR A 208 5.93 13.01 22.61
CA THR A 208 6.05 14.41 23.03
C THR A 208 4.70 15.14 22.96
N PRO A 209 4.50 16.22 23.74
CA PRO A 209 3.27 17.01 23.68
C PRO A 209 3.10 17.82 22.38
N PHE A 210 4.16 17.91 21.58
CA PHE A 210 4.17 18.44 20.23
C PHE A 210 4.53 17.32 19.25
N PHE A 211 4.23 17.47 17.97
CA PHE A 211 4.59 16.47 16.97
C PHE A 211 6.10 16.45 16.77
N PHE A 212 6.72 15.29 16.93
CA PHE A 212 8.13 15.09 16.62
C PHE A 212 8.36 13.69 16.07
N GLN A 213 8.83 13.60 14.83
CA GLN A 213 9.08 12.36 14.13
C GLN A 213 10.47 12.38 13.48
N ILE A 214 11.14 11.24 13.56
CA ILE A 214 12.37 10.97 12.81
C ILE A 214 12.07 9.85 11.81
N GLN A 215 12.64 9.95 10.63
CA GLN A 215 12.51 8.97 9.56
C GLN A 215 13.89 8.76 8.92
N ALA A 216 14.24 7.51 8.66
CA ALA A 216 15.49 7.13 8.03
C ALA A 216 15.21 6.01 7.03
N GLY A 217 15.88 6.06 5.88
CA GLY A 217 15.68 5.10 4.80
C GLY A 217 16.98 4.63 4.17
N PHE A 218 16.92 3.41 3.64
CA PHE A 218 17.96 2.75 2.87
C PHE A 218 17.34 2.21 1.59
N HIS A 219 17.81 2.71 0.46
CA HIS A 219 17.21 2.47 -0.84
C HIS A 219 18.28 2.14 -1.86
N GLN A 220 17.86 1.48 -2.94
CA GLN A 220 18.65 1.42 -4.16
C GLN A 220 18.81 2.84 -4.72
N GLY A 221 19.94 3.13 -5.38
CA GLY A 221 20.11 4.37 -6.15
C GLY A 221 20.00 4.09 -7.64
N GLU A 222 18.80 4.20 -8.19
CA GLU A 222 18.54 4.03 -9.62
C GLU A 222 17.97 5.28 -10.31
N ASN A 223 17.75 6.38 -9.57
CA ASN A 223 17.26 7.65 -10.11
C ASN A 223 18.11 8.17 -11.29
N GLU A 224 17.44 8.60 -12.37
CA GLU A 224 18.07 8.94 -13.64
C GLU A 224 18.93 10.21 -13.64
N ILE A 225 18.79 11.06 -12.62
CA ILE A 225 19.58 12.29 -12.47
C ILE A 225 20.72 12.12 -11.48
N ASN A 226 20.44 11.62 -10.27
CA ASN A 226 21.43 11.60 -9.19
C ASN A 226 22.24 10.31 -9.11
N PHE A 227 21.66 9.19 -9.53
CA PHE A 227 22.22 7.85 -9.34
C PHE A 227 22.27 7.07 -10.67
N ASN A 228 22.50 7.79 -11.77
CA ASN A 228 22.61 7.24 -13.12
C ASN A 228 24.02 6.73 -13.43
N SER A 229 24.50 5.81 -12.60
CA SER A 229 25.75 5.11 -12.84
C SER A 229 25.51 3.93 -13.78
N PRO A 230 26.41 3.67 -14.76
CA PRO A 230 26.39 2.41 -15.52
C PRO A 230 26.47 1.18 -14.61
N ASP A 231 27.13 1.34 -13.45
CA ASP A 231 27.26 0.32 -12.43
C ASP A 231 26.09 0.44 -11.43
N LYS A 232 25.17 -0.53 -11.46
CA LYS A 232 23.99 -0.58 -10.57
C LYS A 232 24.31 -1.05 -9.15
N THR A 233 25.31 -0.43 -8.53
CA THR A 233 25.80 -0.82 -7.19
C THR A 233 25.54 0.24 -6.12
N ASP A 234 24.98 1.39 -6.51
CA ASP A 234 24.84 2.54 -5.64
C ASP A 234 23.62 2.41 -4.72
N PHE A 235 23.78 2.88 -3.48
CA PHE A 235 22.72 2.94 -2.49
C PHE A 235 22.48 4.37 -2.05
N VAL A 236 21.21 4.67 -1.74
CA VAL A 236 20.74 5.97 -1.25
C VAL A 236 20.33 5.84 0.20
N TYR A 237 20.81 6.77 1.02
CA TYR A 237 20.42 6.89 2.42
C TYR A 237 19.63 8.17 2.58
N SER A 238 18.45 8.08 3.18
CA SER A 238 17.56 9.22 3.40
C SER A 238 17.35 9.45 4.90
N GLY A 239 17.17 10.71 5.28
CA GLY A 239 16.92 11.09 6.66
C GLY A 239 16.04 12.33 6.73
N ARG A 240 14.99 12.29 7.54
CA ARG A 240 14.07 13.41 7.75
C ARG A 240 13.73 13.58 9.23
N LEU A 241 13.77 14.83 9.66
CA LEU A 241 13.31 15.27 10.97
C LEU A 241 12.08 16.16 10.74
N SER A 242 10.96 15.84 11.38
CA SER A 242 9.74 16.63 11.30
C SER A 242 9.28 16.99 12.70
N ALA A 243 9.09 18.29 12.96
CA ALA A 243 8.56 18.79 14.22
C ALA A 243 7.51 19.86 13.94
N SER A 244 6.39 19.82 14.68
CA SER A 244 5.39 20.89 14.64
C SER A 244 4.74 21.06 16.01
N GLY A 245 4.36 22.29 16.32
CA GLY A 245 3.71 22.67 17.55
C GLY A 245 2.81 23.88 17.31
N ASP A 246 1.85 24.07 18.21
CA ASP A 246 0.93 25.20 18.13
C ASP A 246 1.62 26.49 18.58
N LEU A 247 1.37 27.58 17.86
CA LEU A 247 1.84 28.92 18.22
C LEU A 247 0.76 29.55 19.09
N LYS A 248 0.98 29.57 20.41
CA LYS A 248 0.10 30.23 21.37
C LYS A 248 0.18 31.75 21.28
#